data_AF-A0A968Z0T2-F1
#
_entry.id   AF-A0A968Z0T2-F1
#
_cell.length_a   1.000
_cell.length_b   1.000
_cell.length_c   1.000
_cell.angle_alpha   90.00
_cell.angle_beta   90.00
_cell.angle_gamma   90.00
#
_symmetry.space_group_name_H-M   'P 1'
#
loop_
_entity.id
_entity.type
_entity.pdbx_description
1 polymer ?
#
loop_
_entity_poly.entity_id
_entity_poly.type
_entity_poly.pdbx_seq_one_letter_code
_entity_poly.pdbx_strand_id
1 'polypeptide(L)' 'MTTLYDKLGGAVTVDLAVEKFYAKVLADERVQHFFAQTR' A
#
# COMPACT_ATOMS: atom_id res chain seq x y z
N MET A 1 -17.92 1.96 -17.75
CA MET A 1 -17.08 0.99 -17.02
C MET A 1 -16.42 1.71 -15.87
N THR A 2 -16.57 1.23 -14.63
CA THR A 2 -15.90 1.80 -13.46
C THR A 2 -14.55 1.14 -13.24
N THR A 3 -13.52 1.94 -13.00
CA THR A 3 -12.16 1.44 -12.76
C THR A 3 -12.09 0.81 -11.36
N LEU A 4 -11.04 0.01 -11.11
CA LEU A 4 -10.78 -0.51 -9.76
C LEU A 4 -10.58 0.65 -8.75
N TYR A 5 -9.97 1.75 -9.19
CA TYR A 5 -9.80 2.95 -8.40
C TYR A 5 -11.14 3.55 -7.94
N ASP A 6 -12.13 3.63 -8.84
CA ASP A 6 -13.46 4.14 -8.49
C ASP A 6 -14.18 3.20 -7.50
N LYS A 7 -14.01 1.88 -7.68
CA LYS A 7 -14.58 0.86 -6.79
C LYS A 7 -13.96 0.88 -5.39
N LEU A 8 -12.69 1.28 -5.28
CA LEU A 8 -11.98 1.41 -4.01
C LEU A 8 -12.31 2.73 -3.29
N GLY A 9 -13.09 3.63 -3.88
CA GLY A 9 -13.46 4.91 -3.27
C GLY A 9 -12.56 6.08 -3.64
N GLY A 10 -11.80 5.96 -4.73
CA GLY A 10 -10.97 7.04 -5.27
C GLY A 10 -9.73 7.36 -4.43
N ALA A 11 -9.12 8.53 -4.68
CA ALA A 11 -7.79 8.90 -4.19
C ALA A 11 -7.64 8.71 -2.68
N VAL A 12 -8.58 9.24 -1.91
CA VAL A 12 -8.47 9.31 -0.45
C VAL A 12 -8.42 7.91 0.17
N THR A 13 -9.23 6.99 -0.32
CA THR A 13 -9.28 5.62 0.22
C THR A 13 -8.08 4.80 -0.24
N VAL A 14 -7.62 5.01 -1.48
CA VAL A 14 -6.43 4.35 -2.02
C VAL A 14 -5.19 4.82 -1.28
N ASP A 15 -5.06 6.13 -1.02
CA ASP A 15 -3.94 6.73 -0.30
C ASP A 15 -3.83 6.15 1.12
N LEU A 16 -4.95 6.14 1.87
CA LEU A 16 -4.99 5.54 3.20
C LEU A 16 -4.68 4.03 3.20
N ALA A 17 -5.14 3.31 2.18
CA ALA A 17 -4.86 1.87 2.04
C ALA A 17 -3.37 1.62 1.77
N VAL A 18 -2.75 2.46 0.95
CA VAL A 18 -1.33 2.39 0.61
C VAL A 18 -0.46 2.69 1.83
N GLU A 19 -0.77 3.75 2.60
CA GLU A 19 -0.05 4.06 3.83
C GLU A 19 -0.07 2.89 4.83
N LYS A 20 -1.25 2.32 5.07
CA LYS A 20 -1.42 1.17 5.98
C LYS A 20 -0.69 -0.08 5.48
N PHE A 21 -0.67 -0.27 4.16
CA PHE A 21 0.05 -1.38 3.55
C PHE A 21 1.56 -1.24 3.77
N TYR A 22 2.14 -0.07 3.48
CA TYR A 22 3.56 0.18 3.72
C TYR A 22 3.95 0.00 5.18
N ALA A 23 3.14 0.52 6.12
CA ALA A 23 3.39 0.34 7.55
C ALA A 23 3.44 -1.15 7.94
N LYS A 24 2.54 -1.97 7.39
CA LYS A 24 2.50 -3.42 7.66
C LYS A 24 3.66 -4.17 7.01
N VAL A 25 4.02 -3.83 5.78
CA VAL A 25 5.11 -4.48 5.04
C VAL A 25 6.46 -4.21 5.69
N LEU A 26 6.71 -2.97 6.11
CA LEU A 26 7.97 -2.63 6.79
C LEU A 26 8.08 -3.23 8.19
N ALA A 27 6.94 -3.45 8.87
CA ALA A 27 6.92 -4.11 10.17
C ALA A 27 7.04 -5.65 10.07
N ASP A 28 6.82 -6.25 8.89
CA ASP A 28 6.84 -7.70 8.72
C ASP A 28 8.25 -8.20 8.37
N GLU A 29 8.89 -8.88 9.31
CA GLU A 29 10.24 -9.47 9.20
C GLU A 29 10.42 -10.38 7.96
N ARG A 30 9.35 -10.99 7.47
CA ARG A 30 9.39 -11.90 6.32
C ARG A 30 9.56 -11.18 4.99
N VAL A 31 9.18 -9.91 4.92
CA VAL A 31 9.16 -9.15 3.65
C VAL A 31 9.89 -7.81 3.71
N GLN A 32 10.07 -7.23 4.90
CA GLN A 32 10.73 -5.92 5.06
C GLN A 32 12.12 -5.87 4.42
N HIS A 33 12.85 -6.99 4.44
CA HIS A 33 14.22 -7.05 3.92
C HIS A 33 14.28 -6.86 2.38
N PHE A 34 13.20 -7.15 1.65
CA PHE A 34 13.12 -6.85 0.22
C PHE A 34 13.04 -5.35 -0.06
N PHE A 35 12.57 -4.56 0.90
CA PHE A 35 12.38 -3.11 0.78
C PHE A 35 13.52 -2.29 1.41
N ALA A 36 14.49 -2.94 2.06
CA ALA A 36 15.59 -2.28 2.77
C ALA A 36 16.56 -1.50 1.84
N GLN A 37 16.59 -1.81 0.55
CA GLN A 37 17.44 -1.13 -0.44
C GLN A 37 16.64 -0.26 -1.42
N THR A 38 15.32 -0.13 -1.22
CA THR A 38 14.48 0.72 -2.05
C THR A 38 14.72 2.18 -1.62
N ARG A 39 15.31 2.97 -2.52
CA ARG A 39 15.65 4.39 -2.31
C ARG A 39 14.79 5.30 -3.16
#